data_AF-A0A3D0UPP7-F1
#
_entry.id   AF-A0A3D0UPP7-F1
#
_cell.length_a   1.000
_cell.length_b   1.000
_cell.length_c   1.000
_cell.angle_alpha   90.00
_cell.angle_beta   90.00
_cell.angle_gamma   90.00
#
_symmetry.space_group_name_H-M   'P 1'
#
loop_
_entity.id
_entity.type
_entity.pdbx_description
1 polymer ?
#
loop_
_entity_poly.entity_id
_entity_poly.type
_entity_poly.pdbx_seq_one_letter_code
_entity_poly.pdbx_strand_id
1 'polypeptide(L)'
;SLDYWDESINGSFNVAVDGLRQPGSSFKPFTYLTALSQGYTAATMVLDVETDFGTNFDGTAYVPQNYDREFHGPMRVREALANSFNVPAVEVMSWVGVDKVIRTAHSLGITSLDKGPNAYGLPLTLGGGEVKLLDMAYAFSVMNNMGVMIGQTVAESERRLGFRTLDPVSIIRVEDNDGQIIYEYDQPQRREILTPQLAFLMNDILSDRNSRCLGFGCPNALELPDNRPAAVKTGTTDDFRDAWTVGYTPQLVTGVWVGNTDNTPMEEVPGSKGAAPIWRAFMSWAMEGEPIELWSRPPGISQMAVCDISGLLPTSQCPTVNEYFIEGTEPSVYDNMYQEFRINRETGRLVTLSTPPELVESKVFVVYPERAADWVRENEIEQPPQDYDTINTETDNTGNAAILSLQPFQYVTDQVEIIGNAKGDGVAFYRLSYFPGLTPINLQAITEEVRGIKDNEILGIWDVSNLDGLYTVLLTVVKDDGTFEEVSVPVTVDNTPPAAEILFPLPEQVIFEDDEWIIVQASVQDNISVDRVEFYVDSAGVPFALSTVPPFTEKWTVPGPGCHTFHVVAYDAAGNETTSDSVRACVIEKE
;
A
#
# COMPACT_ATOMS: atom_id res chain seq x y z
N SER A 1 33.86 0.03 -26.58
CA SER A 1 33.56 1.39 -27.05
C SER A 1 33.25 1.36 -28.55
N LEU A 2 32.64 2.42 -29.09
CA LEU A 2 32.41 2.62 -30.53
C LEU A 2 33.74 2.56 -31.31
N ASP A 3 34.81 3.10 -30.74
CA ASP A 3 36.20 2.92 -31.16
C ASP A 3 37.07 2.67 -29.91
N TYR A 4 37.85 1.59 -29.91
CA TYR A 4 38.74 1.23 -28.81
C TYR A 4 39.97 2.16 -28.72
N TRP A 5 40.40 2.72 -29.86
CA TRP A 5 41.64 3.50 -29.96
C TRP A 5 41.42 5.00 -29.85
N ASP A 6 40.17 5.46 -29.79
CA ASP A 6 39.85 6.87 -29.65
C ASP A 6 39.96 7.31 -28.17
N GLU A 7 41.07 7.97 -27.85
CA GLU A 7 41.33 8.52 -26.52
C GLU A 7 40.33 9.62 -26.12
N SER A 8 39.74 10.34 -27.08
CA SER A 8 38.83 11.46 -26.77
C SER A 8 37.53 11.01 -26.09
N ILE A 9 37.15 9.75 -26.30
CA ILE A 9 35.99 9.10 -25.68
C ILE A 9 36.39 8.01 -24.67
N ASN A 10 37.68 7.92 -24.31
CA ASN A 10 38.23 6.84 -23.49
C ASN A 10 37.90 5.44 -24.07
N GLY A 11 38.18 5.23 -25.36
CA GLY A 11 37.81 4.02 -26.10
C GLY A 11 38.23 2.68 -25.47
N SER A 12 39.36 2.68 -24.77
CA SER A 12 39.92 1.53 -24.07
C SER A 12 39.39 1.33 -22.65
N PHE A 13 38.45 2.16 -22.19
CA PHE A 13 37.87 2.05 -20.84
C PHE A 13 36.97 0.82 -20.74
N ASN A 14 37.28 -0.08 -19.80
CA ASN A 14 36.46 -1.26 -19.54
C ASN A 14 35.35 -0.94 -18.55
N VAL A 15 34.23 -0.42 -19.06
CA VAL A 15 33.05 -0.09 -18.26
C VAL A 15 32.52 -1.27 -17.44
N ALA A 16 32.73 -2.51 -17.88
CA ALA A 16 32.21 -3.68 -17.17
C ALA A 16 32.89 -3.93 -15.82
N VAL A 17 34.19 -3.61 -15.73
CA VAL A 17 35.05 -3.93 -14.56
C VAL A 17 35.44 -2.67 -13.79
N ASP A 18 35.70 -1.58 -14.51
CA ASP A 18 36.22 -0.33 -13.95
C ASP A 18 35.14 0.76 -13.85
N GLY A 19 34.04 0.63 -14.60
CA GLY A 19 32.94 1.58 -14.64
C GLY A 19 32.09 1.57 -13.39
N LEU A 20 31.99 2.72 -12.73
CA LEU A 20 30.94 3.02 -11.76
C LEU A 20 29.79 3.69 -12.51
N ARG A 21 28.64 3.03 -12.52
CA ARG A 21 27.43 3.48 -13.24
C ARG A 21 26.20 3.25 -12.38
N GLN A 22 25.16 4.06 -12.56
CA GLN A 22 23.95 3.91 -11.75
C GLN A 22 23.14 2.70 -12.25
N PRO A 23 22.86 1.69 -11.42
CA PRO A 23 22.22 0.44 -11.86
C PRO A 23 20.72 0.62 -12.15
N GLY A 24 20.15 1.78 -11.83
CA GLY A 24 18.71 2.01 -11.89
C GLY A 24 17.92 0.99 -11.06
N SER A 25 16.71 0.68 -11.51
CA SER A 25 15.84 -0.36 -10.96
C SER A 25 16.43 -1.78 -10.89
N SER A 26 17.62 -2.05 -11.47
CA SER A 26 18.25 -3.36 -11.32
C SER A 26 18.79 -3.60 -9.91
N PHE A 27 18.79 -2.57 -9.06
CA PHE A 27 19.12 -2.66 -7.64
C PHE A 27 17.96 -3.17 -6.75
N LYS A 28 16.71 -3.10 -7.22
CA LYS A 28 15.52 -3.53 -6.45
C LYS A 28 15.63 -4.95 -5.83
N PRO A 29 16.20 -5.97 -6.51
CA PRO A 29 16.36 -7.30 -5.92
C PRO A 29 17.08 -7.29 -4.55
N PHE A 30 18.03 -6.38 -4.30
CA PHE A 30 18.66 -6.28 -2.98
C PHE A 30 17.69 -5.80 -1.90
N THR A 31 16.85 -4.80 -2.23
CA THR A 31 15.80 -4.27 -1.35
C THR A 31 14.80 -5.36 -0.99
N TYR A 32 14.28 -6.04 -2.01
CA TYR A 32 13.24 -7.05 -1.83
C TYR A 32 13.77 -8.32 -1.15
N LEU A 33 15.00 -8.74 -1.48
CA LEU A 33 15.65 -9.84 -0.76
C LEU A 33 15.82 -9.51 0.73
N THR A 34 16.16 -8.26 1.04
CA THR A 34 16.29 -7.79 2.42
C THR A 34 14.93 -7.79 3.14
N ALA A 35 13.83 -7.48 2.45
CA ALA A 35 12.49 -7.61 2.99
C ALA A 35 12.12 -9.06 3.29
N LEU A 36 12.33 -9.97 2.32
CA LEU A 36 12.07 -11.40 2.49
C LEU A 36 12.87 -11.98 3.67
N SER A 37 14.13 -11.55 3.84
CA SER A 37 14.97 -11.98 4.98
C SER A 37 14.48 -11.51 6.36
N GLN A 38 13.63 -10.47 6.40
CA GLN A 38 13.04 -9.91 7.62
C GLN A 38 11.64 -10.45 7.92
N GLY A 39 11.14 -11.41 7.12
CA GLY A 39 9.85 -12.07 7.34
C GLY A 39 8.69 -11.52 6.52
N TYR A 40 8.93 -10.49 5.69
CA TYR A 40 7.98 -10.14 4.63
C TYR A 40 7.93 -11.26 3.59
N THR A 41 6.82 -11.33 2.85
CA THR A 41 6.56 -12.41 1.89
C THR A 41 6.30 -11.86 0.50
N ALA A 42 6.39 -12.70 -0.52
CA ALA A 42 5.99 -12.35 -1.89
C ALA A 42 4.50 -11.96 -1.99
N ALA A 43 3.67 -12.48 -1.06
CA ALA A 43 2.26 -12.12 -0.93
C ALA A 43 2.01 -10.79 -0.22
N THR A 44 2.97 -10.24 0.53
CA THR A 44 2.75 -9.03 1.33
C THR A 44 2.23 -7.90 0.43
N MET A 45 1.11 -7.28 0.82
CA MET A 45 0.56 -6.15 0.09
C MET A 45 1.44 -4.90 0.25
N VAL A 46 1.67 -4.20 -0.84
CA VAL A 46 2.36 -2.92 -0.94
C VAL A 46 1.51 -1.98 -1.80
N LEU A 47 1.58 -0.67 -1.52
CA LEU A 47 0.79 0.33 -2.23
C LEU A 47 1.61 0.97 -3.36
N ASP A 48 1.00 1.05 -4.54
CA ASP A 48 1.46 1.86 -5.66
C ASP A 48 0.53 3.04 -5.87
N VAL A 49 0.63 4.03 -4.99
CA VAL A 49 -0.21 5.24 -4.94
C VAL A 49 0.69 6.45 -4.66
N GLU A 50 0.25 7.66 -5.01
CA GLU A 50 1.04 8.86 -4.74
C GLU A 50 1.39 8.94 -3.24
N THR A 51 2.69 9.00 -2.95
CA THR A 51 3.20 8.93 -1.59
C THR A 51 4.37 9.89 -1.45
N ASP A 52 4.29 10.78 -0.46
CA ASP A 52 5.42 11.58 -0.01
C ASP A 52 6.23 10.80 1.03
N PHE A 53 7.48 10.50 0.70
CA PHE A 53 8.41 9.77 1.57
C PHE A 53 9.25 10.70 2.46
N GLY A 54 8.82 11.95 2.62
CA GLY A 54 9.51 12.96 3.39
C GLY A 54 10.54 13.71 2.57
N THR A 55 11.53 14.30 3.22
CA THR A 55 12.43 15.26 2.57
C THR A 55 13.67 14.59 1.96
N ASN A 56 13.96 14.91 0.70
CA ASN A 56 15.23 14.61 0.03
C ASN A 56 16.42 15.32 0.70
N PHE A 57 17.63 14.90 0.34
CA PHE A 57 18.87 15.55 0.80
C PHE A 57 18.98 17.05 0.45
N ASP A 58 18.25 17.51 -0.57
CA ASP A 58 18.23 18.89 -1.03
C ASP A 58 17.10 19.73 -0.41
N GLY A 59 16.33 19.17 0.53
CA GLY A 59 15.24 19.87 1.21
C GLY A 59 13.89 19.80 0.50
N THR A 60 13.79 19.13 -0.66
CA THR A 60 12.53 18.97 -1.41
C THR A 60 11.74 17.74 -0.95
N ALA A 61 10.41 17.72 -1.14
CA ALA A 61 9.61 16.52 -0.89
C ALA A 61 10.00 15.39 -1.87
N TYR A 62 10.09 14.16 -1.36
CA TYR A 62 10.44 12.99 -2.14
C TYR A 62 9.17 12.22 -2.54
N VAL A 63 8.63 12.59 -3.69
CA VAL A 63 7.45 11.96 -4.30
C VAL A 63 7.89 11.21 -5.56
N PRO A 64 8.31 9.94 -5.47
CA PRO A 64 8.74 9.16 -6.63
C PRO A 64 7.56 8.88 -7.57
N GLN A 65 7.89 8.66 -8.84
CA GLN A 65 6.92 8.35 -9.89
C GLN A 65 7.29 7.02 -10.57
N ASN A 66 6.29 6.30 -11.05
CA ASN A 66 6.52 5.14 -11.91
C ASN A 66 6.98 5.58 -13.30
N TYR A 67 7.60 4.64 -14.02
CA TYR A 67 8.12 4.91 -15.37
C TYR A 67 7.00 5.26 -16.37
N ASP A 68 5.85 4.59 -16.25
CA ASP A 68 4.63 4.87 -17.03
C ASP A 68 3.89 6.14 -16.56
N ARG A 69 4.28 6.70 -15.40
CA ARG A 69 3.63 7.84 -14.74
C ARG A 69 2.20 7.55 -14.29
N GLU A 70 1.89 6.29 -14.07
CA GLU A 70 0.60 5.84 -13.54
C GLU A 70 0.80 5.18 -12.17
N PHE A 71 -0.25 5.21 -11.35
CA PHE A 71 -0.31 4.50 -10.08
C PHE A 71 -1.26 3.32 -10.25
N HIS A 72 -0.88 2.14 -9.75
CA HIS A 72 -1.62 0.90 -9.96
C HIS A 72 -2.35 0.40 -8.71
N GLY A 73 -2.35 1.17 -7.62
CA GLY A 73 -3.05 0.84 -6.38
C GLY A 73 -2.36 -0.27 -5.58
N PRO A 74 -3.08 -0.96 -4.70
CA PRO A 74 -2.49 -2.05 -3.91
C PRO A 74 -2.19 -3.27 -4.75
N MET A 75 -1.04 -3.89 -4.49
CA MET A 75 -0.58 -5.11 -5.15
C MET A 75 0.31 -5.92 -4.20
N ARG A 76 0.63 -7.17 -4.54
CA ARG A 76 1.59 -7.94 -3.74
C ARG A 76 3.03 -7.57 -4.13
N VAL A 77 3.93 -7.80 -3.19
CA VAL A 77 5.38 -7.60 -3.34
C VAL A 77 5.94 -8.32 -4.58
N ARG A 78 5.37 -9.47 -4.96
CA ARG A 78 5.70 -10.19 -6.21
C ARG A 78 5.49 -9.30 -7.43
N GLU A 79 4.28 -8.78 -7.63
CA GLU A 79 3.92 -7.98 -8.79
C GLU A 79 4.74 -6.69 -8.83
N ALA A 80 4.94 -6.05 -7.67
CA ALA A 80 5.73 -4.84 -7.55
C ALA A 80 7.18 -5.03 -8.06
N LEU A 81 7.86 -6.10 -7.62
CA LEU A 81 9.22 -6.40 -8.06
C LEU A 81 9.27 -6.84 -9.53
N ALA A 82 8.35 -7.72 -9.92
CA ALA A 82 8.30 -8.30 -11.27
C ALA A 82 8.07 -7.22 -12.33
N ASN A 83 7.10 -6.32 -12.12
CA ASN A 83 6.82 -5.18 -13.00
C ASN A 83 7.78 -4.01 -12.81
N SER A 84 8.62 -4.05 -11.76
CA SER A 84 9.60 -3.00 -11.48
C SER A 84 8.98 -1.64 -11.19
N PHE A 85 7.85 -1.58 -10.49
CA PHE A 85 7.25 -0.32 -10.07
C PHE A 85 8.13 0.40 -9.03
N ASN A 86 8.24 1.71 -9.15
CA ASN A 86 9.18 2.55 -8.40
C ASN A 86 8.64 2.83 -7.00
N VAL A 87 7.39 3.27 -6.90
CA VAL A 87 6.79 3.70 -5.64
C VAL A 87 6.72 2.55 -4.63
N PRO A 88 6.27 1.33 -4.99
CA PRO A 88 6.30 0.19 -4.08
C PRO A 88 7.72 -0.21 -3.67
N ALA A 89 8.71 -0.04 -4.55
CA ALA A 89 10.09 -0.35 -4.20
C ALA A 89 10.66 0.62 -3.16
N VAL A 90 10.26 1.90 -3.22
CA VAL A 90 10.60 2.92 -2.23
C VAL A 90 9.88 2.64 -0.91
N GLU A 91 8.61 2.27 -0.94
CA GLU A 91 7.83 1.82 0.23
C GLU A 91 8.49 0.60 0.90
N VAL A 92 8.88 -0.43 0.13
CA VAL A 92 9.59 -1.60 0.69
C VAL A 92 10.95 -1.19 1.27
N MET A 93 11.68 -0.28 0.62
CA MET A 93 12.95 0.25 1.14
C MET A 93 12.75 0.99 2.49
N SER A 94 11.64 1.72 2.65
CA SER A 94 11.32 2.45 3.89
C SER A 94 11.05 1.49 5.06
N TRP A 95 10.41 0.34 4.79
CA TRP A 95 10.16 -0.70 5.81
C TRP A 95 11.46 -1.33 6.32
N VAL A 96 12.35 -1.68 5.40
CA VAL A 96 13.53 -2.49 5.72
C VAL A 96 14.72 -1.66 6.21
N GLY A 97 14.84 -0.42 5.72
CA GLY A 97 15.94 0.50 6.00
C GLY A 97 17.15 0.34 5.07
N VAL A 98 17.66 1.49 4.59
CA VAL A 98 18.74 1.61 3.61
C VAL A 98 20.02 0.88 4.02
N ASP A 99 20.44 1.00 5.29
CA ASP A 99 21.66 0.37 5.80
C ASP A 99 21.62 -1.17 5.75
N LYS A 100 20.43 -1.77 5.93
CA LYS A 100 20.28 -3.23 5.83
C LYS A 100 20.41 -3.66 4.37
N VAL A 101 19.85 -2.90 3.43
CA VAL A 101 19.95 -3.18 2.00
C VAL A 101 21.38 -3.04 1.49
N ILE A 102 22.12 -2.01 1.93
CA ILE A 102 23.54 -1.85 1.59
C ILE A 102 24.36 -3.05 2.09
N ARG A 103 24.14 -3.49 3.34
CA ARG A 103 24.81 -4.69 3.89
C ARG A 103 24.48 -5.95 3.07
N THR A 104 23.22 -6.15 2.69
CA THR A 104 22.82 -7.24 1.80
C THR A 104 23.56 -7.16 0.46
N ALA A 105 23.60 -5.99 -0.19
CA ALA A 105 24.29 -5.78 -1.45
C ALA A 105 25.81 -6.08 -1.35
N HIS A 106 26.47 -5.58 -0.30
CA HIS A 106 27.89 -5.84 -0.02
C HIS A 106 28.18 -7.32 0.20
N SER A 107 27.33 -8.01 0.97
CA SER A 107 27.46 -9.45 1.23
C SER A 107 27.30 -10.30 -0.04
N LEU A 108 26.47 -9.86 -0.98
CA LEU A 108 26.20 -10.57 -2.23
C LEU A 108 27.28 -10.34 -3.29
N GLY A 109 27.98 -9.21 -3.28
CA GLY A 109 29.03 -8.98 -4.27
C GLY A 109 29.36 -7.54 -4.60
N ILE A 110 28.57 -6.56 -4.15
CA ILE A 110 28.80 -5.15 -4.46
C ILE A 110 30.01 -4.63 -3.68
N THR A 111 30.97 -4.03 -4.39
CA THR A 111 32.21 -3.51 -3.80
C THR A 111 32.25 -1.98 -3.67
N SER A 112 31.28 -1.27 -4.27
CA SER A 112 31.06 0.16 -4.13
C SER A 112 30.04 0.46 -3.00
N LEU A 113 29.35 1.59 -3.04
CA LEU A 113 28.35 2.01 -2.05
C LEU A 113 28.91 2.20 -0.63
N ASP A 114 30.11 2.75 -0.53
CA ASP A 114 30.91 2.84 0.70
C ASP A 114 31.24 4.29 1.13
N LYS A 115 30.45 5.28 0.66
CA LYS A 115 30.61 6.71 1.00
C LYS A 115 30.29 7.07 2.47
N GLY A 116 29.90 6.10 3.30
CA GLY A 116 29.64 6.27 4.73
C GLY A 116 28.16 6.41 5.11
N PRO A 117 27.86 6.53 6.41
CA PRO A 117 26.49 6.68 6.91
C PRO A 117 25.82 7.91 6.31
N ASN A 118 24.52 7.82 6.01
CA ASN A 118 23.69 8.89 5.44
C ASN A 118 24.09 9.36 4.03
N ALA A 119 25.06 8.72 3.36
CA ALA A 119 25.40 9.05 1.97
C ALA A 119 24.37 8.53 0.96
N TYR A 120 23.49 7.63 1.39
CA TYR A 120 22.46 7.00 0.56
C TYR A 120 21.10 7.11 1.27
N GLY A 121 20.06 7.41 0.51
CA GLY A 121 18.67 7.48 0.98
C GLY A 121 17.78 6.46 0.27
N LEU A 122 16.47 6.61 0.45
CA LEU A 122 15.46 5.79 -0.22
C LEU A 122 15.63 5.69 -1.76
N PRO A 123 16.08 6.73 -2.49
CA PRO A 123 16.35 6.63 -3.93
C PRO A 123 17.37 5.56 -4.33
N LEU A 124 18.17 5.03 -3.38
CA LEU A 124 19.10 3.94 -3.67
C LEU A 124 18.40 2.71 -4.27
N THR A 125 17.16 2.41 -3.85
CA THR A 125 16.40 1.28 -4.41
C THR A 125 16.09 1.46 -5.90
N LEU A 126 16.12 2.70 -6.39
CA LEU A 126 15.93 3.07 -7.79
C LEU A 126 17.28 3.29 -8.52
N GLY A 127 18.40 3.01 -7.85
CA GLY A 127 19.73 3.10 -8.43
C GLY A 127 20.46 4.42 -8.15
N GLY A 128 20.06 5.18 -7.13
CA GLY A 128 20.74 6.42 -6.68
C GLY A 128 22.17 6.26 -6.13
N GLY A 129 22.86 5.17 -6.47
CA GLY A 129 24.25 4.90 -6.11
C GLY A 129 24.95 4.08 -7.19
N GLU A 130 26.21 4.38 -7.47
CA GLU A 130 26.93 3.76 -8.58
C GLU A 130 27.57 2.41 -8.20
N VAL A 131 27.50 1.45 -9.12
CA VAL A 131 28.04 0.10 -8.97
C VAL A 131 28.75 -0.34 -10.25
N LYS A 132 29.54 -1.42 -10.13
CA LYS A 132 30.20 -2.07 -11.27
C LYS A 132 29.30 -3.14 -11.89
N LEU A 133 29.36 -3.30 -13.22
CA LEU A 133 28.60 -4.35 -13.90
C LEU A 133 29.04 -5.76 -13.50
N LEU A 134 30.34 -5.98 -13.35
CA LEU A 134 30.87 -7.26 -12.87
C LEU A 134 30.35 -7.59 -11.46
N ASP A 135 30.24 -6.60 -10.57
CA ASP A 135 29.73 -6.80 -9.22
C ASP A 135 28.24 -7.17 -9.23
N MET A 136 27.44 -6.52 -10.07
CA MET A 136 26.03 -6.85 -10.25
C MET A 136 25.85 -8.28 -10.79
N ALA A 137 26.60 -8.65 -11.83
CA ALA A 137 26.56 -10.02 -12.38
C ALA A 137 27.00 -11.06 -11.33
N TYR A 138 28.04 -10.76 -10.55
CA TYR A 138 28.51 -11.65 -9.50
C TYR A 138 27.48 -11.79 -8.35
N ALA A 139 26.86 -10.69 -7.93
CA ALA A 139 25.80 -10.71 -6.93
C ALA A 139 24.58 -11.52 -7.37
N PHE A 140 24.17 -11.38 -8.62
CA PHE A 140 23.07 -12.18 -9.19
C PHE A 140 23.45 -13.66 -9.31
N SER A 141 24.73 -13.99 -9.47
CA SER A 141 25.19 -15.39 -9.45
C SER A 141 24.98 -16.07 -8.09
N VAL A 142 25.02 -15.32 -6.99
CA VAL A 142 24.73 -15.87 -5.65
C VAL A 142 23.26 -16.26 -5.54
N MET A 143 22.34 -15.43 -6.06
CA MET A 143 20.91 -15.74 -6.11
C MET A 143 20.63 -16.93 -7.04
N ASN A 144 21.25 -16.95 -8.23
CA ASN A 144 21.17 -18.07 -9.16
C ASN A 144 21.60 -19.39 -8.51
N ASN A 145 22.72 -19.37 -7.81
CA ASN A 145 23.33 -20.53 -7.19
C ASN A 145 22.75 -20.83 -5.79
N MET A 146 21.46 -20.59 -5.61
CA MET A 146 20.69 -20.92 -4.42
C MET A 146 21.32 -20.39 -3.11
N GLY A 147 21.92 -19.20 -3.16
CA GLY A 147 22.51 -18.51 -2.01
C GLY A 147 24.00 -18.74 -1.81
N VAL A 148 24.67 -19.48 -2.69
CA VAL A 148 26.09 -19.84 -2.54
C VAL A 148 26.97 -18.96 -3.44
N MET A 149 27.86 -18.19 -2.84
CA MET A 149 28.93 -17.46 -3.52
C MET A 149 30.09 -18.42 -3.84
N ILE A 150 30.56 -18.39 -5.08
CA ILE A 150 31.67 -19.24 -5.56
C ILE A 150 32.74 -18.36 -6.19
N GLY A 151 34.01 -18.61 -5.86
CA GLY A 151 35.12 -17.82 -6.40
C GLY A 151 36.45 -18.08 -5.69
N GLN A 152 37.41 -17.19 -5.94
CA GLN A 152 38.69 -17.18 -5.25
C GLN A 152 38.63 -16.26 -4.02
N THR A 153 39.47 -16.50 -3.02
CA THR A 153 39.45 -15.66 -1.80
C THR A 153 39.96 -14.25 -2.10
N VAL A 154 39.24 -13.23 -1.64
CA VAL A 154 39.69 -11.82 -1.70
C VAL A 154 41.02 -11.69 -0.96
N ALA A 155 41.99 -11.01 -1.59
CA ALA A 155 43.31 -10.78 -1.03
C ALA A 155 43.22 -10.10 0.34
N GLU A 156 44.08 -10.49 1.28
CA GLU A 156 43.99 -10.00 2.68
C GLU A 156 44.02 -8.48 2.79
N SER A 157 44.80 -7.80 1.93
CA SER A 157 44.90 -6.35 1.86
C SER A 157 43.63 -5.64 1.34
N GLU A 158 42.73 -6.36 0.68
CA GLU A 158 41.51 -5.82 0.05
C GLU A 158 40.24 -6.21 0.82
N ARG A 159 40.36 -7.05 1.85
CA ARG A 159 39.23 -7.49 2.67
C ARG A 159 38.62 -6.32 3.44
N ARG A 160 37.31 -6.18 3.31
CA ARG A 160 36.51 -5.20 4.04
C ARG A 160 35.41 -5.92 4.82
N LEU A 161 35.18 -5.50 6.06
CA LEU A 161 34.16 -6.09 6.93
C LEU A 161 32.77 -5.86 6.32
N GLY A 162 31.97 -6.91 6.19
CA GLY A 162 30.62 -6.85 5.62
C GLY A 162 30.54 -6.93 4.09
N PHE A 163 31.68 -6.88 3.39
CA PHE A 163 31.76 -7.06 1.94
C PHE A 163 31.97 -8.52 1.57
N ARG A 164 31.80 -8.81 0.26
CA ARG A 164 32.09 -10.12 -0.31
C ARG A 164 33.46 -10.63 0.11
N THR A 165 33.54 -11.93 0.35
CA THR A 165 34.79 -12.60 0.75
C THR A 165 35.47 -13.35 -0.39
N LEU A 166 34.76 -13.53 -1.51
CA LEU A 166 35.27 -14.16 -2.72
C LEU A 166 35.14 -13.20 -3.91
N ASP A 167 36.05 -13.35 -4.88
CA ASP A 167 36.03 -12.66 -6.16
C ASP A 167 35.71 -13.63 -7.31
N PRO A 168 35.09 -13.14 -8.40
CA PRO A 168 34.96 -13.92 -9.63
C PRO A 168 36.33 -14.25 -10.22
N VAL A 169 36.42 -15.40 -10.89
CA VAL A 169 37.68 -15.93 -11.44
C VAL A 169 37.68 -15.80 -12.95
N SER A 170 38.68 -15.09 -13.50
CA SER A 170 38.86 -14.88 -14.93
C SER A 170 40.00 -15.70 -15.53
N ILE A 171 40.98 -16.10 -14.72
CA ILE A 171 42.13 -16.92 -15.12
C ILE A 171 41.96 -18.28 -14.47
N ILE A 172 41.81 -19.33 -15.28
CA ILE A 172 41.66 -20.70 -14.79
C ILE A 172 42.95 -21.51 -14.88
N ARG A 173 43.88 -21.14 -15.76
CA ARG A 173 45.13 -21.85 -15.98
C ARG A 173 46.16 -20.97 -16.67
N VAL A 174 47.42 -21.07 -16.25
CA VAL A 174 48.58 -20.43 -16.88
C VAL A 174 49.66 -21.49 -17.04
N GLU A 175 50.22 -21.58 -18.25
CA GLU A 175 51.31 -22.49 -18.60
C GLU A 175 52.49 -21.70 -19.19
N ASP A 176 53.71 -22.25 -19.05
CA ASP A 176 54.86 -21.78 -19.82
C ASP A 176 54.93 -22.43 -21.23
N ASN A 177 56.00 -22.12 -21.97
CA ASN A 177 56.20 -22.63 -23.33
C ASN A 177 56.50 -24.15 -23.39
N ASP A 178 56.91 -24.75 -22.28
CA ASP A 178 57.19 -26.17 -22.13
C ASP A 178 55.93 -26.95 -21.68
N GLY A 179 54.80 -26.26 -21.47
CA GLY A 179 53.53 -26.81 -21.01
C GLY A 179 53.48 -27.06 -19.51
N GLN A 180 54.43 -26.51 -18.74
CA GLN A 180 54.40 -26.60 -17.28
C GLN A 180 53.37 -25.63 -16.72
N ILE A 181 52.45 -26.16 -15.92
CA ILE A 181 51.42 -25.38 -15.23
C ILE A 181 52.09 -24.49 -14.18
N ILE A 182 51.94 -23.17 -14.34
CA ILE A 182 52.38 -22.11 -13.41
C ILE A 182 51.28 -21.83 -12.38
N TYR A 183 50.03 -21.85 -12.84
CA TYR A 183 48.85 -21.58 -12.04
C TYR A 183 47.68 -22.38 -12.61
N GLU A 184 46.84 -22.95 -11.75
CA GLU A 184 45.59 -23.60 -12.12
C GLU A 184 44.59 -23.35 -11.00
N TYR A 185 43.36 -22.99 -11.38
CA TYR A 185 42.24 -22.84 -10.47
C TYR A 185 41.32 -24.06 -10.63
N ASP A 186 41.57 -25.08 -9.82
CA ASP A 186 40.83 -26.34 -9.80
C ASP A 186 39.98 -26.52 -8.52
N GLN A 187 40.17 -25.65 -7.52
CA GLN A 187 39.49 -25.72 -6.21
C GLN A 187 38.70 -24.46 -5.88
N PRO A 188 37.47 -24.32 -6.41
CA PRO A 188 36.66 -23.16 -6.12
C PRO A 188 36.25 -23.09 -4.65
N GLN A 189 36.43 -21.92 -4.04
CA GLN A 189 35.94 -21.66 -2.70
C GLN A 189 34.44 -21.40 -2.75
N ARG A 190 33.74 -21.83 -1.69
CA ARG A 190 32.28 -21.70 -1.58
C ARG A 190 31.93 -21.04 -0.25
N ARG A 191 30.98 -20.11 -0.26
CA ARG A 191 30.45 -19.45 0.93
C ARG A 191 28.93 -19.38 0.83
N GLU A 192 28.25 -19.83 1.87
CA GLU A 192 26.80 -19.67 2.00
C GLU A 192 26.52 -18.23 2.45
N ILE A 193 25.81 -17.48 1.63
CA ILE A 193 25.45 -16.08 1.89
C ILE A 193 23.97 -15.96 2.20
N LEU A 194 23.13 -16.65 1.42
CA LEU A 194 21.68 -16.72 1.64
C LEU A 194 21.29 -18.16 1.96
N THR A 195 20.20 -18.31 2.72
CA THR A 195 19.51 -19.60 2.77
C THR A 195 18.97 -19.96 1.38
N PRO A 196 18.92 -21.24 0.99
CA PRO A 196 18.35 -21.64 -0.30
C PRO A 196 16.88 -21.24 -0.45
N GLN A 197 16.12 -21.13 0.65
CA GLN A 197 14.72 -20.68 0.66
C GLN A 197 14.58 -19.24 0.15
N LEU A 198 15.37 -18.31 0.69
CA LEU A 198 15.39 -16.92 0.23
C LEU A 198 15.79 -16.80 -1.24
N ALA A 199 16.84 -17.51 -1.66
CA ALA A 199 17.28 -17.52 -3.04
C ALA A 199 16.20 -18.11 -3.98
N PHE A 200 15.53 -19.19 -3.56
CA PHE A 200 14.41 -19.78 -4.28
C PHE A 200 13.27 -18.79 -4.49
N LEU A 201 12.82 -18.09 -3.44
CA LEU A 201 11.74 -17.10 -3.57
C LEU A 201 12.11 -15.96 -4.51
N MET A 202 13.37 -15.48 -4.45
CA MET A 202 13.83 -14.45 -5.37
C MET A 202 13.87 -14.96 -6.82
N ASN A 203 14.36 -16.18 -7.05
CA ASN A 203 14.36 -16.81 -8.37
C ASN A 203 12.93 -17.03 -8.89
N ASP A 204 11.99 -17.40 -8.03
CA ASP A 204 10.59 -17.62 -8.38
C ASP A 204 9.89 -16.30 -8.76
N ILE A 205 10.05 -15.23 -7.98
CA ILE A 205 9.52 -13.90 -8.32
C ILE A 205 10.14 -13.39 -9.63
N LEU A 206 11.47 -13.43 -9.73
CA LEU A 206 12.17 -12.95 -10.90
C LEU A 206 12.02 -13.89 -12.10
N SER A 207 11.50 -15.11 -12.01
CA SER A 207 11.32 -15.95 -13.22
C SER A 207 9.87 -16.02 -13.70
N ASP A 208 8.95 -15.46 -12.93
CA ASP A 208 7.54 -15.38 -13.27
C ASP A 208 7.30 -14.44 -14.47
N ARG A 209 6.74 -14.98 -15.54
CA ARG A 209 6.42 -14.23 -16.76
C ARG A 209 5.11 -13.47 -16.62
N ASN A 210 4.12 -14.06 -15.96
CA ASN A 210 2.79 -13.47 -15.84
C ASN A 210 2.81 -12.25 -14.93
N SER A 211 3.56 -12.34 -13.83
CA SER A 211 3.71 -11.22 -12.89
C SER A 211 4.38 -9.98 -13.49
N ARG A 212 4.92 -10.06 -14.71
CA ARG A 212 5.56 -8.93 -15.43
C ARG A 212 4.67 -8.26 -16.47
N CYS A 213 3.53 -8.86 -16.79
CA CYS A 213 2.75 -8.44 -17.95
C CYS A 213 2.21 -7.02 -17.79
N LEU A 214 1.98 -6.55 -16.56
CA LEU A 214 1.41 -5.23 -16.30
C LEU A 214 2.38 -4.12 -16.74
N GLY A 215 3.65 -4.18 -16.34
CA GLY A 215 4.65 -3.16 -16.64
C GLY A 215 5.39 -3.35 -17.97
N PHE A 216 5.53 -4.58 -18.46
CA PHE A 216 6.31 -4.88 -19.67
C PHE A 216 5.49 -5.38 -20.86
N GLY A 217 4.21 -5.71 -20.66
CA GLY A 217 3.43 -6.48 -21.61
C GLY A 217 3.88 -7.95 -21.70
N CYS A 218 3.12 -8.75 -22.43
CA CYS A 218 3.43 -10.15 -22.67
C CYS A 218 3.12 -10.54 -24.14
N PRO A 219 4.08 -11.15 -24.88
CA PRO A 219 5.45 -11.44 -24.47
C PRO A 219 6.33 -10.18 -24.44
N ASN A 220 7.43 -10.21 -23.67
CA ASN A 220 8.37 -9.08 -23.59
C ASN A 220 9.84 -9.48 -23.85
N ALA A 221 10.74 -8.49 -23.83
CA ALA A 221 12.17 -8.66 -24.10
C ALA A 221 12.94 -9.44 -23.02
N LEU A 222 12.30 -9.80 -21.92
CA LEU A 222 12.91 -10.54 -20.81
C LEU A 222 12.64 -12.05 -20.89
N GLU A 223 11.85 -12.49 -21.87
CA GLU A 223 11.49 -13.88 -22.07
C GLU A 223 12.41 -14.59 -23.07
N LEU A 224 12.88 -15.77 -22.68
CA LEU A 224 13.69 -16.64 -23.54
C LEU A 224 12.80 -17.60 -24.37
N PRO A 225 13.30 -18.07 -25.53
CA PRO A 225 12.66 -19.12 -26.35
C PRO A 225 12.34 -20.41 -25.56
N ASP A 226 11.48 -21.25 -26.14
CA ASP A 226 11.06 -22.56 -25.60
C ASP A 226 10.48 -22.51 -24.18
N ASN A 227 9.96 -21.36 -23.78
CA ASN A 227 9.51 -21.08 -22.42
C ASN A 227 10.58 -21.35 -21.36
N ARG A 228 11.87 -21.23 -21.71
CA ARG A 228 12.97 -21.41 -20.76
C ARG A 228 12.80 -20.43 -19.57
N PRO A 229 12.87 -20.92 -18.32
CA PRO A 229 12.79 -20.07 -17.14
C PRO A 229 14.02 -19.16 -17.08
N ALA A 230 13.79 -17.87 -16.82
CA ALA A 230 14.86 -16.91 -16.68
C ALA A 230 14.52 -15.89 -15.60
N ALA A 231 15.38 -15.78 -14.60
CA ALA A 231 15.30 -14.76 -13.58
C ALA A 231 15.98 -13.49 -14.08
N VAL A 232 15.27 -12.37 -14.16
CA VAL A 232 15.78 -11.19 -14.88
C VAL A 232 15.24 -9.87 -14.34
N LYS A 233 16.11 -8.86 -14.29
CA LYS A 233 15.78 -7.53 -13.82
C LYS A 233 16.38 -6.46 -14.73
N THR A 234 15.54 -5.55 -15.19
CA THR A 234 15.94 -4.33 -15.89
C THR A 234 16.34 -3.22 -14.92
N GLY A 235 17.17 -2.29 -15.37
CA GLY A 235 17.49 -1.04 -14.69
C GLY A 235 17.48 0.12 -15.66
N THR A 236 16.85 1.21 -15.27
CA THR A 236 16.81 2.47 -16.00
C THR A 236 17.08 3.58 -15.00
N THR A 237 17.94 4.53 -15.35
CA THR A 237 18.14 5.79 -14.62
C THR A 237 17.18 6.86 -15.13
N ASP A 238 16.73 7.77 -14.28
CA ASP A 238 15.79 8.85 -14.65
C ASP A 238 16.32 9.74 -15.78
N ASP A 239 17.64 10.01 -15.79
CA ASP A 239 18.32 10.80 -16.82
C ASP A 239 18.64 10.02 -18.12
N PHE A 240 18.22 8.76 -18.24
CA PHE A 240 18.54 7.88 -19.38
C PHE A 240 20.05 7.80 -19.73
N ARG A 241 20.93 7.92 -18.73
CA ARG A 241 22.39 7.76 -18.91
C ARG A 241 22.78 6.29 -18.95
N ASP A 242 22.11 5.48 -18.14
CA ASP A 242 22.42 4.06 -17.98
C ASP A 242 21.18 3.19 -18.18
N ALA A 243 21.32 2.19 -19.05
CA ALA A 243 20.34 1.14 -19.30
C ALA A 243 20.97 -0.21 -18.95
N TRP A 244 20.30 -0.97 -18.09
CA TRP A 244 20.79 -2.24 -17.55
C TRP A 244 19.79 -3.37 -17.74
N THR A 245 20.32 -4.57 -17.95
CA THR A 245 19.60 -5.82 -17.76
C THR A 245 20.54 -6.85 -17.16
N VAL A 246 20.19 -7.37 -16.00
CA VAL A 246 20.91 -8.48 -15.37
C VAL A 246 19.93 -9.63 -15.23
N GLY A 247 20.28 -10.78 -15.78
CA GLY A 247 19.40 -11.94 -15.76
C GLY A 247 20.15 -13.24 -15.98
N TYR A 248 19.51 -14.33 -15.58
CA TYR A 248 20.14 -15.63 -15.47
C TYR A 248 19.16 -16.79 -15.65
N THR A 249 19.70 -17.89 -16.14
CA THR A 249 19.15 -19.26 -16.03
C THR A 249 19.94 -19.99 -14.96
N PRO A 250 19.54 -21.20 -14.49
CA PRO A 250 20.35 -21.99 -13.57
C PRO A 250 21.82 -22.13 -14.02
N GLN A 251 22.06 -22.19 -15.33
CA GLN A 251 23.40 -22.43 -15.89
C GLN A 251 24.24 -21.18 -16.14
N LEU A 252 23.64 -20.01 -16.38
CA LEU A 252 24.39 -18.82 -16.82
C LEU A 252 23.77 -17.52 -16.31
N VAL A 253 24.61 -16.62 -15.81
CA VAL A 253 24.27 -15.25 -15.42
C VAL A 253 24.91 -14.27 -16.39
N THR A 254 24.11 -13.33 -16.89
CA THR A 254 24.55 -12.30 -17.83
C THR A 254 24.10 -10.93 -17.36
N GLY A 255 25.05 -9.99 -17.26
CA GLY A 255 24.78 -8.57 -17.11
C GLY A 255 25.07 -7.83 -18.41
N VAL A 256 24.16 -6.95 -18.82
CA VAL A 256 24.29 -6.06 -19.97
C VAL A 256 24.09 -4.63 -19.51
N TRP A 257 25.00 -3.75 -19.93
CA TRP A 257 24.89 -2.30 -19.78
C TRP A 257 24.97 -1.64 -21.16
N VAL A 258 24.17 -0.59 -21.34
CA VAL A 258 24.19 0.31 -22.48
C VAL A 258 24.16 1.75 -21.96
N GLY A 259 25.02 2.59 -22.51
CA GLY A 259 25.14 4.00 -22.17
C GLY A 259 26.24 4.66 -23.00
N ASN A 260 26.31 5.99 -22.95
CA ASN A 260 27.38 6.74 -23.61
C ASN A 260 28.66 6.71 -22.75
N THR A 261 29.81 6.45 -23.37
CA THR A 261 31.09 6.37 -22.64
C THR A 261 31.43 7.68 -21.93
N ASP A 262 31.06 8.82 -22.51
CA ASP A 262 31.23 10.17 -21.95
C ASP A 262 30.17 10.56 -20.91
N ASN A 263 29.29 9.64 -20.53
CA ASN A 263 28.21 9.82 -19.57
C ASN A 263 27.11 10.81 -20.00
N THR A 264 27.07 11.24 -21.27
CA THR A 264 25.94 12.03 -21.78
C THR A 264 24.64 11.19 -21.79
N PRO A 265 23.46 11.77 -21.56
CA PRO A 265 22.19 11.06 -21.69
C PRO A 265 22.02 10.40 -23.06
N MET A 266 21.39 9.22 -23.10
CA MET A 266 20.91 8.64 -24.35
C MET A 266 19.59 9.29 -24.78
N GLU A 267 19.20 9.12 -26.04
CA GLU A 267 17.91 9.61 -26.57
C GLU A 267 16.74 8.74 -26.06
N GLU A 268 16.38 8.91 -24.77
CA GLU A 268 15.24 8.25 -24.10
C GLU A 268 15.25 6.71 -24.22
N VAL A 269 16.41 6.09 -24.00
CA VAL A 269 16.59 4.63 -24.11
C VAL A 269 16.48 3.96 -22.72
N PRO A 270 15.33 3.40 -22.33
CA PRO A 270 15.21 2.65 -21.09
C PRO A 270 15.93 1.29 -21.15
N GLY A 271 16.19 0.68 -19.98
CA GLY A 271 16.76 -0.66 -19.86
C GLY A 271 16.03 -1.73 -20.68
N SER A 272 14.70 -1.66 -20.75
CA SER A 272 13.84 -2.58 -21.49
C SER A 272 13.97 -2.47 -23.02
N LYS A 273 14.40 -1.32 -23.56
CA LYS A 273 14.60 -1.10 -25.01
C LYS A 273 16.08 -1.15 -25.43
N GLY A 274 16.99 -0.80 -24.52
CA GLY A 274 18.44 -0.83 -24.75
C GLY A 274 19.08 -2.18 -24.40
N ALA A 275 19.25 -2.44 -23.10
CA ALA A 275 20.00 -3.58 -22.61
C ALA A 275 19.24 -4.91 -22.71
N ALA A 276 17.92 -4.92 -22.53
CA ALA A 276 17.13 -6.16 -22.52
C ALA A 276 17.13 -6.93 -23.85
N PRO A 277 16.97 -6.30 -25.04
CA PRO A 277 17.08 -7.02 -26.31
C PRO A 277 18.46 -7.64 -26.54
N ILE A 278 19.53 -6.97 -26.13
CA ILE A 278 20.91 -7.51 -26.21
C ILE A 278 21.05 -8.72 -25.28
N TRP A 279 20.57 -8.61 -24.03
CA TRP A 279 20.57 -9.71 -23.08
C TRP A 279 19.81 -10.92 -23.63
N ARG A 280 18.60 -10.70 -24.18
CA ARG A 280 17.78 -11.77 -24.76
C ARG A 280 18.46 -12.44 -25.94
N ALA A 281 19.04 -11.65 -26.85
CA ALA A 281 19.74 -12.18 -28.02
C ALA A 281 20.94 -13.05 -27.59
N PHE A 282 21.75 -12.56 -26.66
CA PHE A 282 22.90 -13.31 -26.14
C PHE A 282 22.46 -14.59 -25.41
N MET A 283 21.51 -14.49 -24.48
CA MET A 283 21.05 -15.66 -23.72
C MET A 283 20.35 -16.70 -24.60
N SER A 284 19.61 -16.26 -25.62
CA SER A 284 18.97 -17.18 -26.59
C SER A 284 20.02 -17.96 -27.38
N TRP A 285 21.10 -17.30 -27.80
CA TRP A 285 22.23 -17.95 -28.48
C TRP A 285 23.02 -18.85 -27.54
N ALA A 286 23.39 -18.35 -26.34
CA ALA A 286 24.22 -19.07 -25.39
C ALA A 286 23.54 -20.32 -24.82
N MET A 287 22.21 -20.33 -24.72
CA MET A 287 21.42 -21.45 -24.20
C MET A 287 20.84 -22.35 -25.30
N GLU A 288 21.18 -22.13 -26.56
CA GLU A 288 20.73 -22.96 -27.67
C GLU A 288 21.30 -24.38 -27.52
N GLY A 289 20.43 -25.40 -27.46
CA GLY A 289 20.82 -26.80 -27.30
C GLY A 289 21.16 -27.24 -25.86
N GLU A 290 21.29 -26.31 -24.91
CA GLU A 290 21.48 -26.64 -23.49
C GLU A 290 20.19 -27.20 -22.86
N PRO A 291 20.26 -28.10 -21.86
CA PRO A 291 19.07 -28.59 -21.18
C PRO A 291 18.28 -27.45 -20.51
N ILE A 292 16.96 -27.56 -20.45
CA ILE A 292 16.14 -26.62 -19.67
C ILE A 292 16.18 -27.08 -18.21
N GLU A 293 16.81 -26.28 -17.35
CA GLU A 293 16.90 -26.52 -15.91
C GLU A 293 15.97 -25.60 -15.13
N LEU A 294 15.62 -26.01 -13.91
CA LEU A 294 14.78 -25.26 -12.97
C LEU A 294 15.49 -25.16 -11.62
N TRP A 295 15.28 -24.06 -10.90
CA TRP A 295 15.66 -24.00 -9.49
C TRP A 295 14.79 -24.97 -8.69
N SER A 296 15.43 -25.96 -8.06
CA SER A 296 14.72 -26.95 -7.26
C SER A 296 14.20 -26.32 -5.97
N ARG A 297 12.91 -26.54 -5.66
CA ARG A 297 12.30 -26.09 -4.40
C ARG A 297 13.02 -26.74 -3.20
N PRO A 298 13.66 -25.97 -2.31
CA PRO A 298 14.32 -26.52 -1.15
C PRO A 298 13.29 -26.94 -0.07
N PRO A 299 13.68 -27.80 0.90
CA PRO A 299 12.87 -28.07 2.09
C PRO A 299 12.57 -26.77 2.88
N GLY A 300 11.48 -26.73 3.64
CA GLY A 300 11.12 -25.53 4.41
C GLY A 300 10.45 -24.42 3.58
N ILE A 301 10.07 -24.71 2.33
CA ILE A 301 9.17 -23.86 1.54
C ILE A 301 7.78 -24.51 1.57
N SER A 302 6.76 -23.76 1.93
CA SER A 302 5.34 -24.14 1.80
C SER A 302 4.70 -23.41 0.60
N GLN A 303 3.51 -23.85 0.19
CA GLN A 303 2.74 -23.19 -0.87
C GLN A 303 1.27 -23.20 -0.47
N MET A 304 0.59 -22.06 -0.60
CA MET A 304 -0.85 -21.96 -0.35
C MET A 304 -1.49 -20.90 -1.21
N ALA A 305 -2.82 -20.98 -1.32
CA ALA A 305 -3.63 -19.95 -1.93
C ALA A 305 -3.78 -18.76 -0.97
N VAL A 306 -3.55 -17.56 -1.48
CA VAL A 306 -3.79 -16.28 -0.81
C VAL A 306 -4.76 -15.44 -1.64
N CYS A 307 -5.35 -14.44 -0.99
CA CYS A 307 -6.10 -13.40 -1.67
C CYS A 307 -5.19 -12.63 -2.64
N ASP A 308 -5.66 -12.37 -3.85
CA ASP A 308 -4.86 -11.82 -4.96
C ASP A 308 -4.31 -10.42 -4.70
N ILE A 309 -5.08 -9.53 -4.05
CA ILE A 309 -4.64 -8.17 -3.71
C ILE A 309 -4.00 -8.12 -2.31
N SER A 310 -4.73 -8.55 -1.28
CA SER A 310 -4.27 -8.37 0.12
C SER A 310 -3.14 -9.31 0.52
N GLY A 311 -2.99 -10.44 -0.18
CA GLY A 311 -2.03 -11.49 0.17
C GLY A 311 -2.34 -12.25 1.46
N LEU A 312 -3.50 -11.99 2.06
CA LEU A 312 -3.98 -12.64 3.28
C LEU A 312 -4.66 -13.99 2.96
N LEU A 313 -5.08 -14.74 3.99
CA LEU A 313 -5.85 -15.96 3.77
C LEU A 313 -7.19 -15.62 3.08
N PRO A 314 -7.56 -16.31 2.00
CA PRO A 314 -8.73 -15.90 1.22
C PRO A 314 -10.03 -16.19 1.96
N THR A 315 -11.01 -15.29 1.84
CA THR A 315 -12.42 -15.55 2.16
C THR A 315 -13.12 -16.17 0.95
N SER A 316 -14.42 -16.47 1.06
CA SER A 316 -15.21 -16.95 -0.10
C SER A 316 -15.35 -15.91 -1.21
N GLN A 317 -15.10 -14.63 -0.92
CA GLN A 317 -15.30 -13.52 -1.86
C GLN A 317 -14.02 -13.12 -2.59
N CYS A 318 -12.85 -13.40 -2.02
CA CYS A 318 -11.60 -13.00 -2.63
C CYS A 318 -11.13 -13.98 -3.73
N PRO A 319 -10.79 -13.49 -4.94
CA PRO A 319 -10.06 -14.27 -5.93
C PRO A 319 -8.70 -14.73 -5.38
N THR A 320 -8.29 -15.95 -5.73
CA THR A 320 -7.11 -16.56 -5.13
C THR A 320 -5.97 -16.75 -6.11
N VAL A 321 -4.75 -16.59 -5.60
CA VAL A 321 -3.49 -16.89 -6.30
C VAL A 321 -2.62 -17.77 -5.41
N ASN A 322 -1.86 -18.69 -6.00
CA ASN A 322 -0.92 -19.51 -5.23
C ASN A 322 0.38 -18.75 -5.01
N GLU A 323 0.91 -18.82 -3.79
CA GLU A 323 2.19 -18.21 -3.42
C GLU A 323 3.05 -19.17 -2.60
N TYR A 324 4.37 -19.02 -2.71
CA TYR A 324 5.36 -19.75 -1.92
C TYR A 324 5.80 -18.95 -0.70
N PHE A 325 6.01 -19.66 0.41
CA PHE A 325 6.41 -19.08 1.68
C PHE A 325 7.58 -19.85 2.27
N ILE A 326 8.41 -19.17 3.05
CA ILE A 326 9.27 -19.86 4.01
C ILE A 326 8.35 -20.33 5.14
N GLU A 327 8.44 -21.60 5.53
CA GLU A 327 7.61 -22.14 6.61
C GLU A 327 7.70 -21.27 7.88
N GLY A 328 6.54 -20.88 8.41
CA GLY A 328 6.40 -19.96 9.54
C GLY A 328 6.19 -18.49 9.15
N THR A 329 6.19 -18.15 7.85
CA THR A 329 5.92 -16.79 7.34
C THR A 329 4.57 -16.67 6.64
N GLU A 330 3.77 -17.74 6.61
CA GLU A 330 2.45 -17.75 5.98
C GLU A 330 1.49 -16.75 6.68
N PRO A 331 0.55 -16.14 5.93
CA PRO A 331 -0.47 -15.31 6.53
C PRO A 331 -1.35 -16.15 7.47
N SER A 332 -1.70 -15.57 8.62
CA SER A 332 -2.60 -16.18 9.61
C SER A 332 -3.92 -15.44 9.77
N VAL A 333 -4.08 -14.32 9.07
CA VAL A 333 -5.25 -13.45 9.09
C VAL A 333 -6.00 -13.62 7.78
N TYR A 334 -7.34 -13.63 7.84
CA TYR A 334 -8.20 -13.65 6.67
C TYR A 334 -8.29 -12.29 6.00
N ASP A 335 -8.49 -12.30 4.69
CA ASP A 335 -8.74 -11.12 3.88
C ASP A 335 -9.91 -10.28 4.44
N ASN A 336 -9.70 -8.98 4.43
CA ASN A 336 -10.69 -7.97 4.81
C ASN A 336 -10.90 -6.91 3.71
N MET A 337 -10.32 -7.08 2.52
CA MET A 337 -10.52 -6.16 1.41
C MET A 337 -11.76 -6.51 0.59
N TYR A 338 -11.96 -7.78 0.25
CA TYR A 338 -13.14 -8.20 -0.50
C TYR A 338 -14.33 -8.40 0.45
N GLN A 339 -15.25 -7.45 0.44
CA GLN A 339 -16.38 -7.41 1.36
C GLN A 339 -17.71 -7.48 0.59
N GLU A 340 -18.61 -8.35 1.03
CA GLU A 340 -19.96 -8.45 0.47
C GLU A 340 -20.90 -7.47 1.19
N PHE A 341 -21.57 -6.63 0.41
CA PHE A 341 -22.61 -5.72 0.87
C PHE A 341 -23.95 -6.11 0.25
N ARG A 342 -25.02 -6.02 1.03
CA ARG A 342 -26.38 -6.19 0.54
C ARG A 342 -26.91 -4.83 0.12
N ILE A 343 -27.21 -4.68 -1.17
CA ILE A 343 -27.68 -3.43 -1.77
C ILE A 343 -29.06 -3.62 -2.40
N ASN A 344 -29.84 -2.55 -2.50
CA ASN A 344 -31.01 -2.52 -3.37
C ASN A 344 -30.51 -2.34 -4.82
N ARG A 345 -30.84 -3.28 -5.70
CA ARG A 345 -30.41 -3.29 -7.11
C ARG A 345 -30.89 -2.08 -7.93
N GLU A 346 -31.96 -1.41 -7.49
CA GLU A 346 -32.53 -0.25 -8.18
C GLU A 346 -31.91 1.07 -7.73
N THR A 347 -31.63 1.21 -6.43
CA THR A 347 -31.08 2.47 -5.87
C THR A 347 -29.57 2.44 -5.68
N GLY A 348 -28.96 1.25 -5.67
CA GLY A 348 -27.54 1.06 -5.34
C GLY A 348 -27.20 1.32 -3.88
N ARG A 349 -28.19 1.55 -3.00
CA ARG A 349 -28.00 1.86 -1.57
C ARG A 349 -28.05 0.60 -0.70
N LEU A 350 -27.54 0.69 0.52
CA LEU A 350 -27.58 -0.41 1.48
C LEU A 350 -29.04 -0.80 1.79
N VAL A 351 -29.33 -2.10 1.80
CA VAL A 351 -30.70 -2.58 2.05
C VAL A 351 -31.19 -2.22 3.45
N THR A 352 -32.48 -1.96 3.55
CA THR A 352 -33.19 -1.81 4.84
C THR A 352 -34.22 -2.94 5.00
N LEU A 353 -34.95 -2.98 6.13
CA LEU A 353 -36.10 -3.88 6.26
C LEU A 353 -37.17 -3.63 5.20
N SER A 354 -37.29 -2.38 4.79
CA SER A 354 -38.34 -1.92 3.89
C SER A 354 -38.03 -2.24 2.44
N THR A 355 -36.75 -2.56 2.13
CA THR A 355 -36.32 -3.04 0.82
C THR A 355 -36.96 -4.41 0.54
N PRO A 356 -37.85 -4.52 -0.47
CA PRO A 356 -38.45 -5.80 -0.83
C PRO A 356 -37.38 -6.86 -1.12
N PRO A 357 -37.51 -8.12 -0.65
CA PRO A 357 -36.51 -9.16 -0.85
C PRO A 357 -36.11 -9.39 -2.31
N GLU A 358 -37.03 -9.16 -3.24
CA GLU A 358 -36.80 -9.24 -4.68
C GLU A 358 -35.90 -8.12 -5.24
N LEU A 359 -35.72 -7.01 -4.51
CA LEU A 359 -34.82 -5.92 -4.86
C LEU A 359 -33.45 -6.06 -4.21
N VAL A 360 -33.31 -6.88 -3.16
CA VAL A 360 -32.03 -7.17 -2.52
C VAL A 360 -31.10 -7.89 -3.50
N GLU A 361 -29.86 -7.41 -3.58
CA GLU A 361 -28.75 -8.02 -4.29
C GLU A 361 -27.51 -8.03 -3.37
N SER A 362 -26.77 -9.14 -3.35
CA SER A 362 -25.44 -9.17 -2.72
C SER A 362 -24.41 -8.76 -3.77
N LYS A 363 -23.61 -7.75 -3.46
CA LYS A 363 -22.53 -7.25 -4.31
C LYS A 363 -21.23 -7.19 -3.53
N VAL A 364 -20.16 -7.70 -4.12
CA VAL A 364 -18.82 -7.65 -3.53
C VAL A 364 -18.13 -6.36 -3.96
N PHE A 365 -17.57 -5.64 -3.00
CA PHE A 365 -16.75 -4.47 -3.20
C PHE A 365 -15.34 -4.75 -2.68
N VAL A 366 -14.34 -4.07 -3.25
CA VAL A 366 -12.98 -4.06 -2.72
C VAL A 366 -12.81 -2.80 -1.87
N VAL A 367 -12.65 -2.98 -0.57
CA VAL A 367 -12.43 -1.91 0.39
C VAL A 367 -10.93 -1.68 0.51
N TYR A 368 -10.48 -0.57 -0.07
CA TYR A 368 -9.07 -0.21 -0.12
C TYR A 368 -8.61 0.52 1.15
N PRO A 369 -7.33 0.42 1.54
CA PRO A 369 -6.77 1.22 2.62
C PRO A 369 -6.94 2.72 2.35
N GLU A 370 -7.10 3.52 3.41
CA GLU A 370 -7.27 4.99 3.31
C GLU A 370 -6.17 5.69 2.51
N ARG A 371 -4.92 5.22 2.63
CA ARG A 371 -3.78 5.73 1.84
C ARG A 371 -3.96 5.61 0.33
N ALA A 372 -4.91 4.79 -0.15
CA ALA A 372 -5.25 4.64 -1.57
C ALA A 372 -6.53 5.39 -1.98
N ALA A 373 -7.11 6.22 -1.12
CA ALA A 373 -8.39 6.90 -1.38
C ALA A 373 -8.34 7.82 -2.61
N ASP A 374 -7.27 8.60 -2.79
CA ASP A 374 -7.11 9.45 -3.97
C ASP A 374 -7.01 8.63 -5.25
N TRP A 375 -6.23 7.55 -5.24
CA TRP A 375 -6.13 6.62 -6.36
C TRP A 375 -7.49 5.97 -6.70
N VAL A 376 -8.25 5.55 -5.69
CA VAL A 376 -9.61 5.01 -5.85
C VAL A 376 -10.53 6.02 -6.51
N ARG A 377 -10.52 7.27 -6.03
CA ARG A 377 -11.33 8.38 -6.56
C ARG A 377 -10.95 8.70 -8.01
N GLU A 378 -9.66 8.78 -8.31
CA GLU A 378 -9.14 9.14 -9.63
C GLU A 378 -9.38 8.07 -10.69
N ASN A 379 -9.41 6.80 -10.30
CA ASN A 379 -9.71 5.68 -11.18
C ASN A 379 -11.20 5.32 -11.23
N GLU A 380 -12.07 6.14 -10.61
CA GLU A 380 -13.52 5.92 -10.55
C GLU A 380 -13.89 4.51 -10.05
N ILE A 381 -13.11 3.97 -9.11
CA ILE A 381 -13.29 2.61 -8.63
C ILE A 381 -14.52 2.57 -7.72
N GLU A 382 -15.47 1.72 -8.08
CA GLU A 382 -16.73 1.60 -7.36
C GLU A 382 -16.51 1.30 -5.87
N GLN A 383 -17.07 2.16 -5.01
CA GLN A 383 -17.00 2.03 -3.56
C GLN A 383 -18.35 1.53 -3.01
N PRO A 384 -18.33 0.82 -1.86
CA PRO A 384 -19.58 0.41 -1.23
C PRO A 384 -20.42 1.64 -0.88
N PRO A 385 -21.75 1.57 -1.05
CA PRO A 385 -22.64 2.66 -0.66
C PRO A 385 -22.56 2.88 0.85
N GLN A 386 -22.58 4.16 1.26
CA GLN A 386 -22.65 4.53 2.68
C GLN A 386 -24.09 4.81 3.12
N ASP A 387 -24.96 5.19 2.19
CA ASP A 387 -26.36 5.49 2.47
C ASP A 387 -27.24 4.23 2.48
N TYR A 388 -28.23 4.24 3.36
CA TYR A 388 -29.31 3.25 3.39
C TYR A 388 -30.44 3.60 2.42
N ASP A 389 -31.10 2.56 1.92
CA ASP A 389 -32.25 2.64 1.04
C ASP A 389 -33.51 3.11 1.78
N THR A 390 -34.10 4.21 1.32
CA THR A 390 -35.30 4.81 1.93
C THR A 390 -36.60 4.40 1.24
N ILE A 391 -36.55 3.49 0.26
CA ILE A 391 -37.75 3.00 -0.41
C ILE A 391 -38.65 2.27 0.61
N ASN A 392 -39.91 2.73 0.69
CA ASN A 392 -40.98 2.33 1.62
C ASN A 392 -41.00 2.95 3.03
N THR A 393 -40.40 4.12 3.26
CA THR A 393 -40.71 4.93 4.46
C THR A 393 -41.63 6.12 4.17
N GLU A 394 -42.72 5.93 3.42
CA GLU A 394 -43.88 6.80 3.68
C GLU A 394 -44.48 6.36 5.01
N THR A 395 -43.99 6.93 6.11
CA THR A 395 -44.72 6.90 7.38
C THR A 395 -46.06 7.55 7.11
N ASP A 396 -47.13 6.73 7.07
CA ASP A 396 -48.50 7.24 7.05
C ASP A 396 -48.76 7.95 8.39
N ASN A 397 -48.37 9.22 8.44
CA ASN A 397 -48.48 10.09 9.61
C ASN A 397 -49.95 10.38 9.99
N THR A 398 -50.91 9.80 9.26
CA THR A 398 -52.35 9.91 9.54
C THR A 398 -52.96 8.64 10.12
N GLY A 399 -52.17 7.57 10.26
CA GLY A 399 -52.60 6.27 10.79
C GLY A 399 -53.04 6.28 12.25
N ASN A 400 -53.83 5.26 12.60
CA ASN A 400 -54.29 4.99 13.98
C ASN A 400 -53.14 4.59 14.91
N ALA A 401 -52.15 3.86 14.38
CA ALA A 401 -50.83 3.69 14.96
C ALA A 401 -49.82 4.51 14.12
N ALA A 402 -49.04 5.39 14.75
CA ALA A 402 -48.00 6.16 14.08
C ALA A 402 -46.93 6.64 15.07
N ILE A 403 -45.67 6.74 14.61
CA ILE A 403 -44.59 7.46 15.30
C ILE A 403 -44.32 8.73 14.50
N LEU A 404 -44.48 9.89 15.12
CA LEU A 404 -44.47 11.20 14.46
C LEU A 404 -43.21 12.02 14.78
N SER A 405 -42.60 11.84 15.97
CA SER A 405 -41.41 12.61 16.37
C SER A 405 -40.10 12.08 15.80
N LEU A 406 -40.09 10.88 15.22
CA LEU A 406 -38.88 10.25 14.68
C LEU A 406 -38.99 10.12 13.17
N GLN A 407 -37.90 10.43 12.49
CA GLN A 407 -37.71 10.12 11.09
C GLN A 407 -36.77 8.92 10.93
N PRO A 408 -36.93 8.11 9.87
CA PRO A 408 -36.00 7.03 9.57
C PRO A 408 -34.56 7.53 9.48
N PHE A 409 -33.65 6.84 10.18
CA PHE A 409 -32.21 7.13 10.28
C PHE A 409 -31.86 8.48 10.91
N GLN A 410 -32.83 9.14 11.56
CA GLN A 410 -32.57 10.35 12.33
C GLN A 410 -31.54 10.06 13.43
N TYR A 411 -30.60 10.98 13.62
CA TYR A 411 -29.69 10.97 14.76
C TYR A 411 -30.45 11.35 16.04
N VAL A 412 -30.26 10.56 17.09
CA VAL A 412 -30.86 10.79 18.41
C VAL A 412 -29.83 10.63 19.51
N THR A 413 -29.95 11.45 20.55
CA THR A 413 -29.01 11.50 21.69
C THR A 413 -29.77 11.61 23.01
N ASP A 414 -29.11 11.27 24.11
CA ASP A 414 -29.61 11.41 25.50
C ASP A 414 -31.00 10.78 25.74
N GLN A 415 -32.06 11.60 25.72
CA GLN A 415 -33.44 11.19 25.96
C GLN A 415 -34.32 11.60 24.79
N VAL A 416 -35.04 10.61 24.25
CA VAL A 416 -35.86 10.76 23.06
C VAL A 416 -37.34 10.70 23.43
N GLU A 417 -38.05 11.82 23.29
CA GLU A 417 -39.51 11.85 23.41
C GLU A 417 -40.16 11.28 22.14
N ILE A 418 -40.85 10.14 22.29
CA ILE A 418 -41.56 9.49 21.18
C ILE A 418 -42.99 10.01 21.18
N ILE A 419 -43.33 10.86 20.21
CA ILE A 419 -44.66 11.44 20.00
C ILE A 419 -45.31 10.67 18.86
N GLY A 420 -46.59 10.31 19.01
CA GLY A 420 -47.29 9.54 18.00
C GLY A 420 -48.77 9.32 18.25
N ASN A 421 -49.34 8.39 17.49
CA ASN A 421 -50.73 7.99 17.58
C ASN A 421 -50.82 6.55 18.09
N ALA A 422 -51.69 6.34 19.07
CA ALA A 422 -52.24 5.04 19.45
C ALA A 422 -53.74 5.24 19.69
N LYS A 423 -54.49 5.33 18.58
CA LYS A 423 -55.91 5.73 18.54
C LYS A 423 -56.73 4.79 17.66
N GLY A 424 -58.04 5.02 17.62
CA GLY A 424 -59.00 4.21 16.86
C GLY A 424 -59.94 3.40 17.76
N ASP A 425 -60.95 2.81 17.14
CA ASP A 425 -61.98 2.06 17.85
C ASP A 425 -61.39 0.75 18.43
N GLY A 426 -61.65 0.53 19.72
CA GLY A 426 -61.30 -0.71 20.41
C GLY A 426 -59.82 -0.87 20.76
N VAL A 427 -59.04 0.20 20.91
CA VAL A 427 -57.64 0.11 21.40
C VAL A 427 -57.63 -0.31 22.88
N ALA A 428 -56.98 -1.44 23.17
CA ALA A 428 -56.82 -1.97 24.52
C ALA A 428 -55.62 -1.34 25.24
N PHE A 429 -54.45 -1.38 24.59
CA PHE A 429 -53.18 -0.80 25.06
C PHE A 429 -52.19 -0.65 23.90
N TYR A 430 -51.11 0.09 24.13
CA TYR A 430 -49.94 0.08 23.25
C TYR A 430 -48.65 -0.20 24.05
N ARG A 431 -47.59 -0.55 23.33
CA ARG A 431 -46.22 -0.71 23.87
C ARG A 431 -45.22 -0.09 22.93
N LEU A 432 -44.20 0.54 23.49
CA LEU A 432 -43.00 0.94 22.76
C LEU A 432 -41.86 0.02 23.15
N SER A 433 -41.15 -0.45 22.14
CA SER A 433 -39.94 -1.27 22.30
C SER A 433 -38.84 -0.76 21.38
N TYR A 434 -37.62 -1.21 21.60
CA TYR A 434 -36.52 -0.99 20.67
C TYR A 434 -35.66 -2.25 20.53
N PHE A 435 -34.86 -2.31 19.47
CA PHE A 435 -33.89 -3.38 19.25
C PHE A 435 -32.70 -2.87 18.42
N PRO A 436 -31.49 -3.44 18.60
CA PRO A 436 -30.32 -3.06 17.82
C PRO A 436 -30.46 -3.48 16.36
N GLY A 437 -30.00 -2.60 15.47
CA GLY A 437 -30.07 -2.74 14.04
C GLY A 437 -31.49 -2.69 13.51
N LEU A 438 -31.70 -3.38 12.39
CA LEU A 438 -32.96 -3.36 11.67
C LEU A 438 -33.75 -4.66 11.83
N THR A 439 -33.37 -5.62 12.68
CA THR A 439 -34.19 -6.85 12.87
C THR A 439 -34.60 -7.01 14.32
N PRO A 440 -35.86 -7.39 14.63
CA PRO A 440 -36.40 -7.43 16.00
C PRO A 440 -35.84 -8.61 16.81
N ILE A 441 -34.53 -8.60 17.03
CA ILE A 441 -33.78 -9.53 17.86
C ILE A 441 -33.43 -8.79 19.15
N ASN A 442 -33.55 -9.45 20.30
CA ASN A 442 -33.28 -8.85 21.62
C ASN A 442 -34.13 -7.60 21.90
N LEU A 443 -35.44 -7.70 21.62
CA LEU A 443 -36.41 -6.64 21.87
C LEU A 443 -36.38 -6.17 23.34
N GLN A 444 -36.19 -4.87 23.56
CA GLN A 444 -36.21 -4.23 24.87
C GLN A 444 -37.39 -3.27 24.97
N ALA A 445 -38.09 -3.26 26.10
CA ALA A 445 -39.24 -2.40 26.30
C ALA A 445 -38.78 -0.97 26.64
N ILE A 446 -39.35 0.03 25.95
CA ILE A 446 -39.30 1.44 26.34
C ILE A 446 -40.45 1.73 27.32
N THR A 447 -41.63 1.20 27.00
CA THR A 447 -42.82 1.25 27.86
C THR A 447 -43.41 -0.14 28.06
N GLU A 448 -44.06 -0.34 29.20
CA GLU A 448 -44.94 -1.50 29.40
C GLU A 448 -46.29 -1.30 28.70
N GLU A 449 -47.32 -2.07 29.07
CA GLU A 449 -48.69 -1.87 28.59
C GLU A 449 -49.26 -0.52 29.03
N VAL A 450 -49.31 0.44 28.11
CA VAL A 450 -49.92 1.74 28.35
C VAL A 450 -51.35 1.74 27.81
N ARG A 451 -52.32 2.04 28.67
CA ARG A 451 -53.75 2.10 28.33
C ARG A 451 -54.18 3.54 28.03
N GLY A 452 -55.20 3.67 27.20
CA GLY A 452 -55.78 4.94 26.80
C GLY A 452 -55.38 5.37 25.39
N ILE A 453 -56.21 6.20 24.79
CA ILE A 453 -56.02 6.70 23.43
C ILE A 453 -54.99 7.84 23.45
N LYS A 454 -54.06 7.81 22.52
CA LYS A 454 -53.06 8.86 22.28
C LYS A 454 -53.19 9.38 20.85
N ASP A 455 -53.35 10.68 20.67
CA ASP A 455 -53.43 11.32 19.36
C ASP A 455 -52.49 12.52 19.32
N ASN A 456 -51.38 12.39 18.58
CA ASN A 456 -50.29 13.35 18.56
C ASN A 456 -49.80 13.74 19.97
N GLU A 457 -49.65 12.74 20.83
CA GLU A 457 -49.20 12.87 22.22
C GLU A 457 -47.92 12.05 22.46
N ILE A 458 -47.23 12.33 23.57
CA ILE A 458 -46.09 11.52 24.02
C ILE A 458 -46.57 10.10 24.32
N LEU A 459 -46.00 9.14 23.60
CA LEU A 459 -46.18 7.71 23.76
C LEU A 459 -45.20 7.12 24.79
N GLY A 460 -43.99 7.66 24.87
CA GLY A 460 -42.96 7.25 25.83
C GLY A 460 -41.69 8.10 25.72
N ILE A 461 -40.78 7.94 26.69
CA ILE A 461 -39.45 8.56 26.68
C ILE A 461 -38.43 7.43 26.65
N TRP A 462 -37.53 7.46 25.68
CA TRP A 462 -36.48 6.45 25.51
C TRP A 462 -35.13 7.04 25.89
N ASP A 463 -34.50 6.48 26.93
CA ASP A 463 -33.15 6.83 27.36
C ASP A 463 -32.13 6.05 26.51
N VAL A 464 -31.37 6.77 25.70
CA VAL A 464 -30.37 6.23 24.78
C VAL A 464 -28.94 6.53 25.23
N SER A 465 -28.74 7.14 26.40
CA SER A 465 -27.44 7.68 26.85
C SER A 465 -26.32 6.62 26.98
N ASN A 466 -26.66 5.32 27.00
CA ASN A 466 -25.70 4.20 27.08
C ASN A 466 -25.74 3.31 25.82
N LEU A 467 -26.32 3.79 24.74
CA LEU A 467 -26.44 3.08 23.47
C LEU A 467 -25.64 3.85 22.41
N ASP A 468 -25.06 3.12 21.45
CA ASP A 468 -24.47 3.71 20.25
C ASP A 468 -24.75 2.79 19.05
N GLY A 469 -24.90 3.38 17.88
CA GLY A 469 -25.17 2.69 16.62
C GLY A 469 -26.65 2.69 16.21
N LEU A 470 -26.96 1.87 15.21
CA LEU A 470 -28.30 1.79 14.62
C LEU A 470 -29.25 1.02 15.55
N TYR A 471 -30.43 1.59 15.82
CA TYR A 471 -31.52 0.95 16.57
C TYR A 471 -32.85 1.17 15.85
N THR A 472 -33.82 0.32 16.13
CA THR A 472 -35.19 0.51 15.64
C THR A 472 -36.17 0.60 16.80
N VAL A 473 -36.94 1.68 16.83
CA VAL A 473 -38.08 1.85 17.73
C VAL A 473 -39.30 1.18 17.11
N LEU A 474 -40.02 0.37 17.89
CA LEU A 474 -41.22 -0.35 17.49
C LEU A 474 -42.39 0.04 18.39
N LEU A 475 -43.44 0.60 17.80
CA LEU A 475 -44.74 0.80 18.40
C LEU A 475 -45.66 -0.37 18.04
N THR A 476 -46.20 -1.05 19.04
CA THR A 476 -47.25 -2.07 18.87
C THR A 476 -48.53 -1.58 19.54
N VAL A 477 -49.59 -1.35 18.77
CA VAL A 477 -50.93 -0.97 19.27
C VAL A 477 -51.85 -2.19 19.21
N VAL A 478 -52.37 -2.62 20.36
CA VAL A 478 -53.20 -3.82 20.48
C VAL A 478 -54.65 -3.44 20.73
N LYS A 479 -55.58 -4.10 20.04
CA LYS A 479 -57.03 -3.90 20.14
C LYS A 479 -57.69 -4.93 21.07
N ASP A 480 -58.88 -4.62 21.55
CA ASP A 480 -59.69 -5.44 22.46
C ASP A 480 -60.09 -6.80 21.85
N ASP A 481 -60.09 -6.91 20.52
CA ASP A 481 -60.34 -8.15 19.78
C ASP A 481 -59.07 -9.02 19.61
N GLY A 482 -57.92 -8.56 20.11
CA GLY A 482 -56.64 -9.25 20.03
C GLY A 482 -55.86 -9.00 18.74
N THR A 483 -56.38 -8.19 17.81
CA THR A 483 -55.60 -7.72 16.65
C THR A 483 -54.63 -6.62 17.06
N PHE A 484 -53.59 -6.39 16.26
CA PHE A 484 -52.60 -5.35 16.53
C PHE A 484 -52.08 -4.68 15.26
N GLU A 485 -51.59 -3.46 15.41
CA GLU A 485 -50.92 -2.66 14.38
C GLU A 485 -49.49 -2.34 14.87
N GLU A 486 -48.51 -2.48 13.99
CA GLU A 486 -47.10 -2.20 14.29
C GLU A 486 -46.54 -1.12 13.38
N VAL A 487 -45.78 -0.20 13.98
CA VAL A 487 -45.04 0.85 13.28
C VAL A 487 -43.64 0.86 13.83
N SER A 488 -42.64 0.83 12.95
CA SER A 488 -41.24 0.88 13.36
C SER A 488 -40.51 2.03 12.68
N VAL A 489 -39.65 2.72 13.42
CA VAL A 489 -38.78 3.78 12.90
C VAL A 489 -37.33 3.45 13.29
N PRO A 490 -36.44 3.19 12.31
CA PRO A 490 -35.02 3.08 12.59
C PRO A 490 -34.43 4.46 12.88
N VAL A 491 -33.51 4.56 13.83
CA VAL A 491 -32.78 5.78 14.20
C VAL A 491 -31.33 5.42 14.53
N THR A 492 -30.44 6.39 14.34
CA THR A 492 -29.02 6.22 14.67
C THR A 492 -28.80 6.87 16.04
N VAL A 493 -28.44 6.07 17.03
CA VAL A 493 -28.03 6.61 18.33
C VAL A 493 -26.55 6.93 18.25
N ASP A 494 -26.18 8.16 18.60
CA ASP A 494 -24.79 8.58 18.57
C ASP A 494 -24.47 9.54 19.72
N ASN A 495 -23.95 8.99 20.82
CA ASN A 495 -23.58 9.79 22.00
C ASN A 495 -22.07 10.00 22.12
N THR A 496 -21.28 9.55 21.13
CA THR A 496 -19.83 9.59 21.19
C THR A 496 -19.32 10.74 20.32
N PRO A 497 -18.67 11.77 20.90
CA PRO A 497 -18.13 12.84 20.08
C PRO A 497 -16.89 12.37 19.29
N PRO A 498 -16.58 13.01 18.16
CA PRO A 498 -15.44 12.65 17.33
C PRO A 498 -14.12 12.83 18.07
N ALA A 499 -13.09 12.09 17.71
CA ALA A 499 -11.71 12.34 18.12
C ALA A 499 -11.01 13.25 17.11
N ALA A 500 -10.29 14.27 17.57
CA ALA A 500 -9.59 15.22 16.71
C ALA A 500 -8.17 15.53 17.20
N GLU A 501 -7.19 15.49 16.30
CA GLU A 501 -5.78 15.81 16.55
C GLU A 501 -5.21 16.63 15.39
N ILE A 502 -4.40 17.66 15.69
CA ILE A 502 -3.63 18.37 14.67
C ILE A 502 -2.36 17.58 14.35
N LEU A 503 -2.20 17.22 13.07
CA LEU A 503 -1.00 16.57 12.54
C LEU A 503 0.05 17.59 12.10
N PHE A 504 -0.39 18.71 11.51
CA PHE A 504 0.47 19.81 11.10
C PHE A 504 -0.19 21.17 11.40
N PRO A 505 0.58 22.19 11.83
CA PRO A 505 2.03 22.15 12.08
C PRO A 505 2.41 21.27 13.28
N LEU A 506 3.68 20.87 13.38
CA LEU A 506 4.19 20.12 14.53
C LEU A 506 4.29 21.04 15.77
N PRO A 507 4.23 20.49 17.00
CA PRO A 507 4.43 21.27 18.21
C PRO A 507 5.78 22.01 18.24
N GLU A 508 5.73 23.32 18.45
CA GLU A 508 6.87 24.24 18.44
C GLU A 508 7.65 24.25 17.09
N GLN A 509 6.98 23.89 15.99
CA GLN A 509 7.56 23.98 14.65
C GLN A 509 7.96 25.43 14.34
N VAL A 510 9.17 25.58 13.81
CA VAL A 510 9.67 26.86 13.29
C VAL A 510 9.46 26.87 11.77
N ILE A 511 8.82 27.92 11.27
CA ILE A 511 8.48 28.15 9.87
C ILE A 511 9.17 29.46 9.45
N PHE A 512 9.69 29.54 8.22
CA PHE A 512 10.39 30.75 7.76
C PHE A 512 9.41 31.69 7.02
N GLU A 513 9.62 33.00 7.09
CA GLU A 513 8.69 34.00 6.52
C GLU A 513 8.51 33.93 4.99
N ASP A 514 9.36 33.20 4.28
CA ASP A 514 9.27 33.01 2.82
C ASP A 514 8.01 32.19 2.42
N ASP A 515 7.34 31.53 3.37
CA ASP A 515 6.13 30.76 3.14
C ASP A 515 4.86 31.64 3.16
N GLU A 516 4.10 31.66 2.06
CA GLU A 516 2.85 32.45 1.94
C GLU A 516 1.70 31.92 2.83
N TRP A 517 1.78 30.66 3.28
CA TRP A 517 0.75 30.00 4.08
C TRP A 517 1.34 28.94 5.02
N ILE A 518 0.67 28.70 6.15
CA ILE A 518 0.85 27.52 6.99
C ILE A 518 -0.22 26.50 6.61
N ILE A 519 0.19 25.27 6.34
CA ILE A 519 -0.75 24.16 6.18
C ILE A 519 -1.15 23.69 7.57
N VAL A 520 -2.45 23.68 7.82
CA VAL A 520 -3.04 23.12 9.04
C VAL A 520 -3.77 21.86 8.64
N GLN A 521 -3.27 20.72 9.10
CA GLN A 521 -3.85 19.41 8.82
C GLN A 521 -4.29 18.76 10.12
N ALA A 522 -5.50 18.22 10.13
CA ALA A 522 -6.05 17.49 11.26
C ALA A 522 -6.41 16.05 10.88
N SER A 523 -6.21 15.12 11.81
CA SER A 523 -6.84 13.81 11.82
C SER A 523 -8.10 13.89 12.65
N VAL A 524 -9.23 13.53 12.05
CA VAL A 524 -10.52 13.46 12.74
C VAL A 524 -11.12 12.09 12.47
N GLN A 525 -11.52 11.40 13.52
CA GLN A 525 -12.11 10.07 13.47
C GLN A 525 -13.39 10.06 14.31
N ASP A 526 -14.40 9.38 13.82
CA ASP A 526 -15.68 9.25 14.51
C ASP A 526 -16.16 7.79 14.45
N ASN A 527 -17.00 7.38 15.41
CA ASN A 527 -17.59 6.05 15.45
C ASN A 527 -18.70 5.87 14.40
N ILE A 528 -19.32 6.95 13.91
CA ILE A 528 -20.39 6.91 12.90
C ILE A 528 -20.09 7.80 11.70
N SER A 529 -20.05 9.12 11.84
CA SER A 529 -19.84 10.05 10.72
C SER A 529 -19.46 11.46 11.16
N VAL A 530 -18.40 12.00 10.59
CA VAL A 530 -18.00 13.41 10.75
C VAL A 530 -18.85 14.30 9.82
N ASP A 531 -19.47 15.35 10.36
CA ASP A 531 -20.21 16.37 9.59
C ASP A 531 -19.25 17.42 9.02
N ARG A 532 -18.45 18.05 9.90
CA ARG A 532 -17.51 19.10 9.52
C ARG A 532 -16.38 19.30 10.52
N VAL A 533 -15.32 19.93 10.05
CA VAL A 533 -14.16 20.35 10.84
C VAL A 533 -13.94 21.84 10.63
N GLU A 534 -13.95 22.59 11.72
CA GLU A 534 -13.71 24.02 11.75
C GLU A 534 -12.28 24.29 12.23
N PHE A 535 -11.54 25.12 11.50
CA PHE A 535 -10.13 25.42 11.77
C PHE A 535 -9.99 26.79 12.41
N TYR A 536 -9.30 26.85 13.54
CA TYR A 536 -9.10 28.06 14.33
C TYR A 536 -7.63 28.40 14.48
N VAL A 537 -7.37 29.70 14.61
CA VAL A 537 -6.05 30.26 14.88
C VAL A 537 -6.14 31.26 16.02
N ASP A 538 -5.16 31.21 16.91
CA ASP A 538 -5.03 32.06 18.09
C ASP A 538 -6.33 32.09 18.92
N SER A 539 -6.73 33.27 19.39
CA SER A 539 -7.96 33.48 20.15
C SER A 539 -9.11 34.00 19.26
N ALA A 540 -9.07 33.71 17.96
CA ALA A 540 -10.13 34.13 17.05
C ALA A 540 -11.44 33.40 17.38
N GLY A 541 -12.53 34.15 17.56
CA GLY A 541 -13.86 33.60 17.85
C GLY A 541 -14.61 33.10 16.61
N VAL A 542 -13.96 33.03 15.45
CA VAL A 542 -14.51 32.51 14.19
C VAL A 542 -13.45 31.64 13.51
N PRO A 543 -13.85 30.54 12.84
CA PRO A 543 -12.91 29.71 12.13
C PRO A 543 -12.38 30.43 10.89
N PHE A 544 -11.12 30.21 10.55
CA PHE A 544 -10.54 30.74 9.31
C PHE A 544 -10.87 29.85 8.10
N ALA A 545 -11.19 28.58 8.33
CA ALA A 545 -11.62 27.62 7.31
C ALA A 545 -12.57 26.57 7.88
N LEU A 546 -13.36 25.95 7.01
CA LEU A 546 -14.28 24.87 7.33
C LEU A 546 -14.16 23.82 6.23
N SER A 547 -13.99 22.56 6.63
CA SER A 547 -13.94 21.42 5.72
C SER A 547 -14.97 20.37 6.11
N THR A 548 -15.64 19.78 5.11
CA THR A 548 -16.66 18.73 5.29
C THR A 548 -16.21 17.40 4.67
N VAL A 549 -14.99 17.31 4.12
CA VAL A 549 -14.50 16.14 3.40
C VAL A 549 -13.03 15.90 3.77
N PRO A 550 -12.65 14.67 4.19
CA PRO A 550 -11.25 14.35 4.47
C PRO A 550 -10.42 14.24 3.15
N PRO A 551 -9.10 14.48 3.19
CA PRO A 551 -8.31 14.87 4.37
C PRO A 551 -8.62 16.31 4.81
N PHE A 552 -8.72 16.52 6.13
CA PHE A 552 -9.02 17.82 6.71
C PHE A 552 -7.75 18.68 6.73
N THR A 553 -7.48 19.33 5.60
CA THR A 553 -6.28 20.13 5.37
C THR A 553 -6.66 21.49 4.84
N GLU A 554 -6.26 22.55 5.54
CA GLU A 554 -6.56 23.93 5.17
C GLU A 554 -5.32 24.81 5.20
N LYS A 555 -5.34 25.88 4.41
CA LYS A 555 -4.24 26.84 4.32
C LYS A 555 -4.57 28.10 5.09
N TRP A 556 -3.74 28.45 6.06
CA TRP A 556 -3.81 29.71 6.77
C TRP A 556 -2.78 30.70 6.24
N THR A 557 -3.21 31.87 5.76
CA THR A 557 -2.31 32.90 5.22
C THR A 557 -1.49 33.57 6.32
N VAL A 558 -0.17 33.60 6.15
CA VAL A 558 0.76 34.18 7.14
C VAL A 558 0.68 35.72 7.11
N PRO A 559 0.33 36.39 8.23
CA PRO A 559 0.26 37.85 8.30
C PRO A 559 1.61 38.53 8.55
N GLY A 560 2.64 37.76 8.93
CA GLY A 560 3.99 38.22 9.26
C GLY A 560 4.65 37.34 10.34
N PRO A 561 5.88 37.65 10.78
CA PRO A 561 6.58 36.91 11.83
C PRO A 561 5.82 36.93 13.16
N GLY A 562 5.78 35.79 13.84
CA GLY A 562 4.99 35.61 15.06
C GLY A 562 4.73 34.15 15.39
N CYS A 563 4.39 33.86 16.64
CA CYS A 563 3.94 32.53 17.03
C CYS A 563 2.42 32.48 17.04
N HIS A 564 1.86 31.46 16.40
CA HIS A 564 0.44 31.23 16.26
C HIS A 564 0.06 29.87 16.82
N THR A 565 -1.14 29.78 17.37
CA THR A 565 -1.67 28.54 17.96
C THR A 565 -2.86 28.06 17.14
N PHE A 566 -2.83 26.83 16.69
CA PHE A 566 -3.89 26.21 15.89
C PHE A 566 -4.65 25.18 16.70
N HIS A 567 -5.96 25.10 16.50
CA HIS A 567 -6.80 24.00 16.97
C HIS A 567 -7.93 23.77 15.96
N VAL A 568 -8.56 22.61 16.04
CA VAL A 568 -9.76 22.32 15.27
C VAL A 568 -10.92 21.98 16.19
N VAL A 569 -12.14 22.28 15.73
CA VAL A 569 -13.37 21.79 16.33
C VAL A 569 -14.04 20.86 15.30
N ALA A 570 -14.13 19.59 15.64
CA ALA A 570 -14.79 18.59 14.82
C ALA A 570 -16.22 18.39 15.31
N TYR A 571 -17.16 18.28 14.37
CA TYR A 571 -18.57 18.00 14.61
C TYR A 571 -18.94 16.71 13.89
N ASP A 572 -19.71 15.85 14.54
CA ASP A 572 -20.35 14.69 13.90
C ASP A 572 -21.74 15.03 13.35
N ALA A 573 -22.35 14.08 12.65
CA ALA A 573 -23.68 14.22 12.07
C ALA A 573 -24.82 14.24 13.11
N ALA A 574 -24.55 13.84 14.36
CA ALA A 574 -25.47 13.94 15.49
C ALA A 574 -25.39 15.28 16.22
N GLY A 575 -24.39 16.10 15.90
CA GLY A 575 -24.13 17.40 16.50
C GLY A 575 -23.26 17.36 17.76
N ASN A 576 -22.63 16.22 18.08
CA ASN A 576 -21.60 16.22 19.12
C ASN A 576 -20.32 16.86 18.56
N GLU A 577 -19.53 17.44 19.46
CA GLU A 577 -18.32 18.18 19.08
C GLU A 577 -17.12 17.83 19.98
N THR A 578 -15.93 17.87 19.39
CA THR A 578 -14.66 17.81 20.11
C THR A 578 -13.73 18.91 19.63
N THR A 579 -13.11 19.59 20.58
CA THR A 579 -12.00 20.51 20.31
C THR A 579 -10.68 19.79 20.49
N SER A 580 -9.80 19.85 19.50
CA SER A 580 -8.46 19.26 19.58
C SER A 580 -7.58 20.00 20.60
N ASP A 581 -6.49 19.34 21.03
CA ASP A 581 -5.39 20.07 21.66
C ASP A 581 -4.85 21.15 20.72
N SER A 582 -4.40 22.25 21.32
CA SER A 582 -3.82 23.38 20.62
C SER A 582 -2.35 23.15 20.28
N VAL A 583 -1.96 23.38 19.02
CA VAL A 583 -0.58 23.25 18.56
C VAL A 583 0.00 24.61 18.21
N ARG A 584 1.16 24.93 18.79
CA ARG A 584 1.86 26.21 18.58
C ARG A 584 2.96 26.07 17.53
N ALA A 585 3.00 26.99 16.57
CA ALA A 585 4.08 27.13 15.59
C ALA A 585 4.55 28.58 15.51
N CYS A 586 5.82 28.81 15.18
CA CYS A 586 6.42 30.14 15.11
C CYS A 586 6.99 30.43 13.73
N VAL A 587 6.50 31.52 13.12
CA VAL A 587 7.07 32.10 11.91
C VAL A 587 8.20 33.04 12.30
N ILE A 588 9.40 32.81 11.77
CA ILE A 588 10.58 33.64 12.03
C ILE A 588 11.14 34.26 10.75
N GLU A 589 11.75 35.44 10.88
CA GLU A 589 12.55 36.03 9.82
C GLU A 589 13.78 35.15 9.56
N LYS A 590 14.15 35.02 8.29
CA LYS A 590 15.33 34.27 7.87
C LYS A 590 16.56 35.17 8.01
N GLU A 591 17.49 34.80 8.90
CA GLU A 591 18.78 35.51 9.08
C GLU A 591 19.75 35.35 7.90
#